data_AF-A0A7W1D7J8-F1
#
_entry.id   AF-A0A7W1D7J8-F1
#
_cell.length_a   1.000
_cell.length_b   1.000
_cell.length_c   1.000
_cell.angle_alpha   90.00
_cell.angle_beta   90.00
_cell.angle_gamma   90.00
#
_symmetry.space_group_name_H-M   'P 1'
#
loop_
_entity.id
_entity.type
_entity.pdbx_description
1 polymer ?
#
loop_
_entity_poly.entity_id
_entity_poly.type
_entity_poly.pdbx_seq_one_letter_code
_entity_poly.pdbx_strand_id
1 'polypeptide(L)'
;MAAPKEVPATSPPRRRSRPVAGATVVVISTPIDRAGIPALCDRVGKLLEASASDVVCDVGTILNPDTAAVDAVARLALTARRLDREIRWSHASTRLEQLLAFVGLYDAVGLGRGLPLESGGQAEERKHACGVEEEDDPGDLAP
;
A
#
# COMPACT_ATOMS: atom_id res chain seq x y z
N MET A 1 -42.18 12.32 36.61
CA MET A 1 -40.76 12.68 36.38
C MET A 1 -40.03 11.40 35.99
N ALA A 2 -39.93 11.13 34.68
CA ALA A 2 -39.30 9.92 34.16
C ALA A 2 -37.93 10.30 33.58
N ALA A 3 -36.87 9.68 34.11
CA ALA A 3 -35.52 9.85 33.61
C ALA A 3 -35.39 9.22 32.20
N PRO A 4 -34.59 9.81 31.29
CA PRO A 4 -34.35 9.22 29.98
C PRO A 4 -33.50 7.96 30.12
N LYS A 5 -33.96 6.90 29.45
CA LYS A 5 -33.26 5.64 29.29
C LYS A 5 -32.10 5.85 28.31
N GLU A 6 -30.86 5.72 28.77
CA GLU A 6 -29.72 5.60 27.88
C GLU A 6 -29.86 4.35 27.00
N VAL A 7 -29.72 4.54 25.70
CA VAL A 7 -29.64 3.47 24.71
C VAL A 7 -28.15 3.24 24.43
N PRO A 8 -27.59 2.05 24.65
CA PRO A 8 -26.19 1.80 24.36
C PRO A 8 -25.95 1.87 22.85
N ALA A 9 -24.91 2.61 22.45
CA ALA A 9 -24.39 2.63 21.10
C ALA A 9 -23.73 1.28 20.76
N THR A 10 -24.53 0.31 20.33
CA THR A 10 -24.02 -0.93 19.76
C THR A 10 -23.48 -0.63 18.37
N SER A 11 -22.17 -0.42 18.27
CA SER A 11 -21.49 -0.41 16.96
C SER A 11 -21.78 -1.73 16.23
N PRO A 12 -22.17 -1.71 14.95
CA PRO A 12 -22.41 -2.94 14.22
C PRO A 12 -21.10 -3.73 14.10
N PRO A 13 -21.14 -5.08 14.18
CA PRO A 13 -19.95 -5.88 13.98
C PRO A 13 -19.41 -5.61 12.57
N ARG A 14 -18.11 -5.31 12.46
CA ARG A 14 -17.40 -5.21 11.18
C ARG A 14 -17.76 -6.45 10.36
N ARG A 15 -18.34 -6.25 9.16
CA ARG A 15 -18.64 -7.36 8.24
C ARG A 15 -17.31 -8.04 7.92
N ARG A 16 -17.01 -9.14 8.62
CA ARG A 16 -15.99 -10.09 8.19
C ARG A 16 -16.59 -10.76 6.97
N SER A 17 -16.29 -10.25 5.78
CA SER A 17 -16.56 -10.96 4.54
C SER A 17 -15.89 -12.32 4.68
N ARG A 18 -16.68 -13.39 4.70
CA ARG A 18 -16.16 -14.76 4.76
C ARG A 18 -15.16 -14.89 3.60
N PRO A 19 -13.95 -15.43 3.82
CA PRO A 19 -13.09 -15.75 2.69
C PRO A 19 -13.91 -16.60 1.74
N VAL A 20 -14.07 -16.15 0.49
CA VAL A 20 -14.51 -17.05 -0.56
C VAL A 20 -13.51 -18.23 -0.52
N ALA A 21 -13.99 -19.47 -0.55
CA ALA A 21 -13.12 -20.63 -0.49
C ALA A 21 -12.02 -20.47 -1.57
N GLY A 22 -10.76 -20.27 -1.15
CA GLY A 22 -9.64 -19.97 -2.05
C GLY A 22 -8.76 -18.76 -1.69
N ALA A 23 -9.11 -17.93 -0.70
CA ALA A 23 -8.25 -16.78 -0.34
C ALA A 23 -6.89 -17.20 0.25
N THR A 24 -5.81 -16.59 -0.24
CA THR A 24 -4.45 -16.82 0.30
C THR A 24 -4.19 -15.83 1.42
N VAL A 25 -3.91 -16.33 2.64
CA VAL A 25 -3.60 -15.48 3.80
C VAL A 25 -2.09 -15.35 3.98
N VAL A 26 -1.61 -14.11 4.03
CA VAL A 26 -0.21 -13.76 4.31
C VAL A 26 -0.15 -13.08 5.67
N VAL A 27 0.57 -13.68 6.62
CA VAL A 27 0.79 -13.06 7.93
C VAL A 27 2.02 -12.15 7.87
N ILE A 28 1.85 -10.89 8.21
CA ILE A 28 2.94 -9.92 8.34
C ILE A 28 3.45 -10.02 9.77
N SER A 29 4.67 -10.55 9.94
CA SER A 29 5.31 -10.75 11.25
C SER A 29 6.11 -9.53 11.68
N THR A 30 6.10 -9.23 12.98
CA THR A 30 6.96 -8.22 13.63
C THR A 30 8.20 -8.86 14.27
N PRO A 31 9.29 -8.09 14.47
CA PRO A 31 9.48 -6.70 14.06
C PRO A 31 9.64 -6.56 12.54
N ILE A 32 9.18 -5.44 11.99
CA ILE A 32 9.33 -5.13 10.56
C ILE A 32 10.63 -4.37 10.38
N ASP A 33 11.63 -5.04 9.81
CA ASP A 33 12.87 -4.39 9.40
C ASP A 33 12.66 -3.68 8.04
N ARG A 34 13.05 -2.39 7.97
CA ARG A 34 12.96 -1.59 6.75
C ARG A 34 13.76 -2.21 5.60
N ALA A 35 14.90 -2.82 5.88
CA ALA A 35 15.69 -3.49 4.84
C ALA A 35 15.00 -4.75 4.29
N GLY A 36 14.09 -5.36 5.06
CA GLY A 36 13.31 -6.52 4.66
C GLY A 36 12.03 -6.20 3.87
N ILE A 37 11.59 -4.93 3.85
CA ILE A 37 10.34 -4.53 3.20
C ILE A 37 10.34 -4.81 1.68
N PRO A 38 11.43 -4.55 0.91
CA PRO A 38 11.46 -4.89 -0.50
C PRO A 38 11.22 -6.39 -0.76
N ALA A 39 11.89 -7.27 0.00
CA ALA A 39 11.72 -8.71 -0.14
C ALA A 39 10.30 -9.18 0.26
N LEU A 40 9.67 -8.49 1.22
CA LEU A 40 8.27 -8.73 1.57
C LEU A 40 7.34 -8.33 0.42
N CYS A 41 7.57 -7.18 -0.22
CA CYS A 41 6.81 -6.74 -1.39
C CYS A 41 6.96 -7.70 -2.56
N ASP A 42 8.17 -8.18 -2.85
CA ASP A 42 8.41 -9.16 -3.91
C ASP A 42 7.65 -10.47 -3.69
N ARG A 43 7.63 -10.96 -2.43
CA ARG A 43 6.90 -12.19 -2.09
C ARG A 43 5.40 -12.01 -2.25
N VAL A 44 4.84 -10.90 -1.77
CA VAL A 44 3.41 -10.61 -1.91
C VAL A 44 3.03 -10.34 -3.36
N GLY A 45 3.88 -9.64 -4.13
CA GLY A 45 3.70 -9.43 -5.57
C GLY A 45 3.58 -10.74 -6.34
N LYS A 46 4.52 -11.67 -6.12
CA LYS A 46 4.46 -13.02 -6.72
C LYS A 46 3.18 -13.78 -6.34
N LEU A 47 2.70 -13.64 -5.11
CA LEU A 47 1.44 -14.25 -4.69
C LEU A 47 0.23 -13.62 -5.39
N LEU A 48 0.22 -12.29 -5.55
CA LEU A 48 -0.84 -11.57 -6.25
C LEU A 48 -0.89 -11.89 -7.76
N GLU A 49 0.26 -12.12 -8.38
CA GLU A 49 0.36 -12.55 -9.78
C GLU A 49 -0.10 -14.00 -9.98
N ALA A 50 0.29 -14.89 -9.05
CA ALA A 50 -0.01 -16.32 -9.16
C ALA A 50 -1.42 -16.68 -8.70
N SER A 51 -2.04 -15.88 -7.84
CA SER A 51 -3.35 -16.17 -7.26
C SER A 51 -4.49 -15.62 -8.13
N ALA A 52 -5.43 -16.49 -8.48
CA ALA A 52 -6.72 -16.09 -9.07
C ALA A 52 -7.73 -15.59 -8.02
N SER A 53 -7.39 -15.68 -6.74
CA SER A 53 -8.23 -15.32 -5.59
C SER A 53 -7.62 -14.19 -4.76
N ASP A 54 -8.47 -13.52 -3.97
CA ASP A 54 -8.08 -12.46 -3.03
C ASP A 54 -6.88 -12.87 -2.15
N VAL A 55 -5.91 -11.96 -2.02
CA VAL A 55 -4.83 -12.07 -1.04
C VAL A 55 -5.23 -11.27 0.20
N VAL A 56 -5.24 -11.95 1.35
CA VAL A 56 -5.53 -11.36 2.65
C VAL A 56 -4.24 -11.17 3.42
N CYS A 57 -3.89 -9.94 3.77
CA CYS A 57 -2.73 -9.64 4.59
C CYS A 57 -3.15 -9.44 6.06
N ASP A 58 -2.69 -10.35 6.92
CA ASP A 58 -2.90 -10.29 8.36
C ASP A 58 -1.81 -9.47 9.04
N VAL A 59 -2.22 -8.37 9.67
CA VAL A 59 -1.35 -7.44 10.38
C VAL A 59 -1.54 -7.50 11.90
N GLY A 60 -2.21 -8.54 12.41
CA GLY A 60 -2.50 -8.73 13.83
C GLY A 60 -1.27 -8.84 14.73
N THR A 61 -0.10 -9.15 14.16
CA THR A 61 1.16 -9.19 14.92
C THR A 61 1.75 -7.79 15.19
N ILE A 62 1.20 -6.73 14.57
CA ILE A 62 1.65 -5.34 14.73
C ILE A 62 0.93 -4.68 15.92
N LEU A 63 1.42 -4.98 17.12
CA LEU A 63 0.86 -4.47 18.38
C LEU A 63 1.29 -3.01 18.68
N ASN A 64 2.52 -2.67 18.32
CA ASN A 64 3.10 -1.33 18.47
C ASN A 64 3.57 -0.84 17.10
N PRO A 65 2.67 -0.26 16.27
CA PRO A 65 3.02 0.18 14.93
C PRO A 65 3.93 1.41 15.01
N ASP A 66 4.94 1.40 14.16
CA ASP A 66 5.88 2.49 13.94
C ASP A 66 5.89 2.88 12.45
N THR A 67 6.86 3.71 12.07
CA THR A 67 7.01 4.13 10.67
C THR A 67 7.44 3.00 9.74
N ALA A 68 8.08 1.94 10.24
CA ALA A 68 8.41 0.77 9.42
C ALA A 68 7.17 -0.07 9.12
N ALA A 69 6.26 -0.21 10.08
CA ALA A 69 4.94 -0.82 9.86
C ALA A 69 4.12 -0.02 8.85
N VAL A 70 4.11 1.32 8.95
CA VAL A 70 3.45 2.19 7.96
C VAL A 70 4.05 2.02 6.57
N ASP A 71 5.38 2.05 6.44
CA ASP A 71 6.08 1.88 5.15
C ASP A 71 5.77 0.52 4.52
N ALA A 72 5.76 -0.55 5.31
CA ALA A 72 5.41 -1.88 4.83
C ALA A 72 3.96 -1.95 4.32
N VAL A 73 2.98 -1.47 5.08
CA VAL A 73 1.57 -1.47 4.66
C VAL A 73 1.38 -0.63 3.40
N ALA A 74 1.98 0.56 3.34
CA ALA A 74 1.88 1.45 2.18
C ALA A 74 2.49 0.83 0.92
N ARG A 75 3.68 0.22 1.03
CA ARG A 75 4.34 -0.41 -0.11
C ARG A 75 3.65 -1.67 -0.57
N LEU A 76 3.07 -2.46 0.34
CA LEU A 76 2.25 -3.61 -0.03
C LEU A 76 0.99 -3.19 -0.79
N ALA A 77 0.27 -2.18 -0.30
CA ALA A 77 -0.88 -1.63 -1.00
C ALA A 77 -0.50 -1.08 -2.39
N LEU A 78 0.63 -0.36 -2.49
CA LEU A 78 1.14 0.13 -3.76
C LEU A 78 1.54 -1.00 -4.71
N THR A 79 2.16 -2.07 -4.20
CA THR A 79 2.53 -3.26 -4.99
C THR A 79 1.30 -3.91 -5.61
N ALA A 80 0.23 -4.07 -4.82
CA ALA A 80 -1.02 -4.60 -5.34
C ALA A 80 -1.64 -3.70 -6.41
N ARG A 81 -1.72 -2.39 -6.16
CA ARG A 81 -2.27 -1.43 -7.14
C ARG A 81 -1.50 -1.40 -8.46
N ARG A 82 -0.17 -1.54 -8.43
CA ARG A 82 0.66 -1.62 -9.65
C ARG A 82 0.37 -2.88 -10.47
N LEU A 83 -0.16 -3.92 -9.85
CA LEU A 83 -0.58 -5.17 -10.48
C LEU A 83 -2.08 -5.18 -10.81
N ASP A 84 -2.78 -4.05 -10.66
CA ASP A 84 -4.25 -3.95 -10.79
C ASP A 84 -5.00 -4.92 -9.86
N ARG A 85 -4.41 -5.15 -8.67
CA ARG A 85 -4.96 -6.00 -7.61
C ARG A 85 -5.21 -5.19 -6.34
N GLU A 86 -6.02 -5.76 -5.45
CA GLU A 86 -6.28 -5.23 -4.11
C GLU A 86 -5.81 -6.21 -3.03
N ILE A 87 -5.31 -5.66 -1.92
CA ILE A 87 -5.03 -6.42 -0.69
C ILE A 87 -6.17 -6.21 0.29
N ARG A 88 -6.69 -7.31 0.82
CA ARG A 88 -7.62 -7.27 1.95
C ARG A 88 -6.84 -7.33 3.26
N TRP A 89 -6.94 -6.32 4.09
CA TRP A 89 -6.31 -6.33 5.41
C TRP A 89 -7.15 -7.08 6.45
N SER A 90 -6.51 -7.91 7.28
CA SER A 90 -7.13 -8.55 8.45
C SER A 90 -6.40 -8.19 9.74
N HIS A 91 -7.17 -8.13 10.83
CA HIS A 91 -6.67 -7.89 12.19
C HIS A 91 -5.82 -6.62 12.37
N ALA A 92 -6.08 -5.57 11.57
CA ALA A 92 -5.50 -4.25 11.81
C ALA A 92 -5.90 -3.74 13.20
N SER A 93 -4.90 -3.43 14.02
CA SER A 93 -5.12 -2.86 15.35
C SER A 93 -5.61 -1.41 15.22
N THR A 94 -6.45 -0.95 16.15
CA THR A 94 -6.90 0.45 16.19
C THR A 94 -5.73 1.43 16.17
N ARG A 95 -4.60 1.06 16.78
CA ARG A 95 -3.39 1.87 16.82
C ARG A 95 -2.75 2.03 15.43
N LEU A 96 -2.76 0.96 14.63
CA LEU A 96 -2.27 1.00 13.25
C LEU A 96 -3.22 1.82 12.37
N GLU A 97 -4.54 1.63 12.52
CA GLU A 97 -5.55 2.44 11.82
C GLU A 97 -5.37 3.94 12.15
N GLN A 98 -5.19 4.29 13.43
CA GLN A 98 -4.96 5.66 13.88
C GLN A 98 -3.65 6.26 13.36
N LEU A 99 -2.55 5.51 13.38
CA LEU A 99 -1.27 5.98 12.86
C LEU A 99 -1.36 6.24 11.35
N LEU A 100 -2.00 5.33 10.61
CA LEU A 100 -2.24 5.50 9.18
C LEU A 100 -3.14 6.70 8.87
N ALA A 101 -4.18 6.94 9.69
CA ALA A 101 -5.01 8.12 9.56
C ALA A 101 -4.23 9.40 9.85
N PHE A 102 -3.39 9.39 10.89
CA PHE A 102 -2.54 10.51 11.27
C PHE A 102 -1.55 10.90 10.15
N VAL A 103 -0.97 9.92 9.45
CA VAL A 103 -0.08 10.18 8.31
C VAL A 103 -0.81 10.34 6.96
N GLY A 104 -2.15 10.35 6.96
CA GLY A 104 -2.96 10.54 5.76
C GLY A 104 -2.98 9.36 4.78
N LEU A 105 -2.61 8.16 5.21
CA LEU A 105 -2.54 6.95 4.37
C LEU A 105 -3.69 5.97 4.56
N TYR A 106 -4.58 6.19 5.53
CA TYR A 106 -5.65 5.24 5.89
C TYR A 106 -6.54 4.82 4.71
N ASP A 107 -7.05 5.77 3.92
CA ASP A 107 -7.85 5.47 2.74
C ASP A 107 -6.98 4.95 1.58
N ALA A 108 -5.78 5.50 1.41
CA ALA A 108 -4.86 5.14 0.32
C ALA A 108 -4.41 3.67 0.34
N VAL A 109 -4.37 3.05 1.53
CA VAL A 109 -3.99 1.64 1.69
C VAL A 109 -5.18 0.68 1.69
N GLY A 110 -6.41 1.16 1.49
CA GLY A 110 -7.62 0.31 1.46
C GLY A 110 -8.11 -0.15 2.83
N LEU A 111 -7.68 0.51 3.92
CA LEU A 111 -8.27 0.33 5.26
C LEU A 111 -9.46 1.26 5.48
N GLY A 112 -9.49 2.38 4.76
CA GLY A 112 -10.61 3.29 4.71
C GLY A 112 -11.79 2.78 3.89
N ARG A 113 -12.94 3.43 4.11
CA ARG A 113 -14.21 3.14 3.39
C ARG A 113 -14.35 4.01 2.13
N GLY A 114 -13.30 4.74 1.75
CA GLY A 114 -13.29 5.78 0.73
C GLY A 114 -12.88 5.29 -0.66
N LEU A 115 -13.36 6.04 -1.66
CA LEU A 115 -13.30 5.81 -3.11
C LEU A 115 -11.89 5.42 -3.61
N PRO A 116 -11.79 4.62 -4.70
CA PRO A 116 -10.52 4.27 -5.29
C PRO A 116 -9.69 5.54 -5.53
N LEU A 117 -8.51 5.61 -4.93
CA LEU A 117 -7.55 6.65 -5.25
C LEU A 117 -7.18 6.43 -6.73
N GLU A 118 -7.49 7.38 -7.62
CA GLU A 118 -7.12 7.24 -9.02
C GLU A 118 -5.59 7.25 -9.15
N SER A 119 -5.02 6.20 -9.75
CA SER A 119 -3.61 6.10 -10.10
C SER A 119 -3.31 6.93 -11.36
N GLY A 120 -3.63 8.21 -11.33
CA GLY A 120 -3.35 9.15 -12.43
C GLY A 120 -1.92 9.69 -12.40
N GLY A 121 -0.91 8.82 -12.40
CA GLY A 121 0.49 9.24 -12.56
C GLY A 121 0.88 9.14 -14.03
N GLN A 122 0.76 10.23 -14.79
CA GLN A 122 1.40 10.29 -16.10
C GLN A 122 2.92 10.20 -15.88
N ALA A 123 3.56 9.20 -16.46
CA ALA A 123 5.01 9.17 -16.52
C ALA A 123 5.46 10.46 -17.22
N GLU A 124 6.22 11.31 -16.53
CA GLU A 124 6.85 12.44 -17.21
C GLU A 124 7.75 11.86 -18.29
N GLU A 125 7.41 12.16 -19.54
CA GLU A 125 8.25 11.84 -20.68
C GLU A 125 9.60 12.51 -20.44
N ARG A 126 10.60 11.71 -20.05
CA ARG A 126 11.99 12.14 -20.02
C ARG A 126 12.29 12.65 -21.42
N LYS A 127 12.35 13.98 -21.55
CA LYS A 127 12.78 14.64 -22.77
C LYS A 127 14.14 14.03 -23.13
N HIS A 128 14.18 13.46 -24.33
CA HIS A 128 15.33 12.83 -24.93
C HIS A 128 16.56 13.72 -24.81
N ALA A 129 17.71 13.06 -24.66
CA ALA A 129 19.05 13.63 -24.54
C ALA A 129 19.21 14.90 -25.39
N CYS A 130 19.63 15.99 -24.75
CA CYS A 130 20.16 17.15 -25.42
C CYS A 130 21.29 16.65 -26.35
N GLY A 131 21.07 16.76 -27.66
CA GLY A 131 22.10 16.49 -28.65
C GLY A 131 23.26 17.43 -28.38
N VAL A 132 24.44 16.85 -28.16
CA VAL A 132 25.69 17.60 -28.17
C VAL A 132 25.91 17.98 -29.63
N GLU A 133 25.75 19.26 -29.97
CA GLU A 133 26.28 19.78 -31.23
C GLU A 133 27.80 19.87 -31.06
N GLU A 134 28.50 18.97 -31.74
CA GLU A 134 29.95 19.05 -31.94
C GLU A 134 30.22 20.20 -32.91
N GLU A 135 30.79 21.29 -32.40
CA GLU A 135 31.28 22.41 -33.20
C GLU A 135 32.59 21.95 -33.86
N ASP A 136 32.50 21.55 -35.12
CA ASP A 136 33.65 21.30 -35.98
C ASP A 136 34.22 22.68 -36.38
N ASP A 137 35.45 22.98 -35.98
CA ASP A 137 36.19 24.20 -36.33
C ASP A 137 37.01 23.95 -37.61
N PRO A 138 36.62 24.48 -38.79
CA PRO A 138 37.38 24.29 -40.00
C PRO A 138 38.29 25.51 -40.19
N GLY A 139 39.50 25.45 -39.61
CA GLY A 139 40.49 26.51 -39.85
C GLY A 139 41.90 26.22 -39.34
N ASP A 140 42.71 25.50 -40.12
CA ASP A 140 43.88 26.09 -40.79
C ASP A 140 44.65 25.00 -41.59
N LEU A 141 44.55 25.05 -42.91
CA LEU A 141 45.57 24.49 -43.80
C LEU A 141 46.16 25.67 -44.57
N ALA A 142 47.16 26.31 -43.97
CA ALA A 142 48.09 27.16 -44.68
C ALA A 142 49.11 26.30 -45.45
N PRO A 143 49.46 26.64 -46.70
CA PRO A 143 50.73 26.24 -47.29
C PRO A 143 51.90 27.10 -46.80
#